data_AF-A0A3Q0KY51-F1
#
_entry.id   AF-A0A3Q0KY51-F1
#
_cell.length_a   1.000
_cell.length_b   1.000
_cell.length_c   1.000
_cell.angle_alpha   90.00
_cell.angle_beta   90.00
_cell.angle_gamma   90.00
#
_symmetry.space_group_name_H-M   'P 1'
#
loop_
_entity.id
_entity.type
_entity.pdbx_description
1 polymer ?
#
loop_
_entity_poly.entity_id
_entity_poly.type
_entity_poly.pdbx_seq_one_letter_code
_entity_poly.pdbx_strand_id
1 'polypeptide(L)' 'MASQQLARELKKKRVAAVEYPSVRADGTCWALFTPKPIGDIVQSYLLEMIWDGEKIAEVNEVNHIDI' A
#
# COMPACT_ATOMS: atom_id res chain seq x y z
N MET A 1 -13.36 -7.09 12.26
CA MET A 1 -14.23 -7.75 11.25
C MET A 1 -15.00 -6.75 10.37
N ALA A 2 -15.47 -5.59 10.88
CA ALA A 2 -16.20 -4.60 10.10
C ALA A 2 -15.43 -3.98 8.90
N SER A 3 -14.17 -3.58 9.08
CA SER A 3 -13.37 -2.99 7.98
C SER A 3 -13.15 -3.96 6.81
N GLN A 4 -13.01 -5.25 7.12
CA GLN A 4 -12.87 -6.31 6.10
C GLN A 4 -14.19 -6.53 5.33
N GLN A 5 -15.34 -6.46 6.01
CA GLN A 5 -16.65 -6.55 5.37
C GLN A 5 -16.88 -5.36 4.44
N LEU A 6 -16.60 -4.14 4.90
CA LEU A 6 -16.66 -2.93 4.07
C LEU A 6 -15.77 -3.07 2.82
N ALA A 7 -14.52 -3.50 2.98
CA ALA A 7 -13.61 -3.70 1.86
C ALA A 7 -14.14 -4.74 0.84
N ARG A 8 -14.79 -5.82 1.30
CA ARG A 8 -15.41 -6.82 0.42
C ARG A 8 -16.59 -6.23 -0.36
N GLU A 9 -17.43 -5.43 0.27
CA GLU A 9 -18.56 -4.77 -0.40
C GLU A 9 -18.09 -3.75 -1.43
N LEU A 10 -17.09 -2.94 -1.10
CA LEU A 10 -16.51 -1.95 -2.01
C LEU A 10 -15.85 -2.62 -3.23
N LYS A 11 -15.15 -3.74 -3.03
CA LYS A 11 -14.61 -4.56 -4.13
C LYS A 11 -15.71 -5.08 -5.06
N LYS A 12 -16.84 -5.54 -4.52
CA LYS A 12 -18.01 -5.97 -5.33
C LYS A 12 -18.58 -4.80 -6.15
N LYS A 13 -18.63 -3.62 -5.56
CA LYS A 13 -19.08 -2.37 -6.21
C LYS A 13 -18.05 -1.78 -7.20
N ARG A 14 -16.89 -2.41 -7.37
CA ARG A 14 -15.80 -1.95 -8.25
C ARG A 14 -15.31 -0.53 -7.93
N VAL A 15 -15.37 -0.15 -6.65
CA VAL A 15 -14.80 1.11 -6.18
C VAL A 15 -13.27 1.02 -6.30
N ALA A 16 -12.62 2.11 -6.73
CA ALA A 16 -11.18 2.15 -6.97
C ALA A 16 -10.34 2.27 -5.69
N ALA A 17 -10.83 3.03 -4.71
CA ALA A 17 -10.13 3.25 -3.44
C ALA A 17 -11.11 3.63 -2.32
N VAL A 18 -10.65 3.57 -1.08
CA VAL A 18 -11.35 4.09 0.09
C VAL A 18 -10.43 4.95 0.93
N GLU A 19 -10.94 6.10 1.33
CA GLU A 19 -10.33 6.98 2.32
C GLU A 19 -10.85 6.58 3.72
N TYR A 20 -9.97 6.47 4.70
CA TYR A 20 -10.36 6.16 6.08
C TYR A 20 -9.41 6.78 7.10
N PRO A 21 -9.89 7.08 8.33
CA PRO A 21 -9.02 7.60 9.40
C PRO A 21 -7.91 6.60 9.78
N SER A 22 -6.71 7.11 9.99
CA SER A 22 -5.61 6.33 10.52
C SER A 22 -5.95 5.82 11.93
N VAL A 23 -5.56 4.57 12.20
CA VAL A 23 -5.73 3.93 13.52
C VAL A 23 -4.48 4.02 14.38
N ARG A 24 -3.39 4.59 13.84
CA ARG A 24 -2.08 4.67 14.50
C ARG A 24 -1.66 6.11 14.83
N ALA A 25 -2.25 7.08 14.17
CA ALA A 25 -1.94 8.49 14.30
C ALA A 25 -3.17 9.32 13.90
N ASP A 26 -3.14 10.62 14.20
CA ASP A 26 -4.09 11.54 13.60
C ASP A 26 -3.72 11.76 12.13
N GLY A 27 -4.65 11.44 11.22
CA GLY A 27 -4.43 11.53 9.79
C GLY A 27 -5.32 10.62 8.96
N THR A 28 -5.18 10.74 7.64
CA THR A 28 -5.97 10.00 6.65
C THR A 28 -5.13 8.91 5.99
N CYS A 29 -5.70 7.72 5.86
CA CYS A 29 -5.15 6.62 5.07
C CYS A 29 -5.98 6.36 3.82
N TRP A 30 -5.30 5.88 2.77
CA TRP A 30 -5.90 5.48 1.51
C TRP A 30 -5.66 4.01 1.27
N ALA A 31 -6.73 3.25 1.04
CA ALA A 31 -6.63 1.89 0.55
C ALA A 31 -7.08 1.84 -0.91
N LEU A 32 -6.10 1.71 -1.80
CA LEU A 32 -6.33 1.47 -3.22
C LEU A 32 -6.66 -0.01 -3.42
N PHE A 33 -7.79 -0.28 -4.07
CA PHE A 33 -8.07 -1.63 -4.55
C PHE A 33 -7.35 -1.84 -5.87
N THR A 34 -6.90 -3.07 -6.14
CA THR A 34 -6.34 -3.43 -7.44
C THR A 34 -7.30 -2.97 -8.55
N PRO A 35 -6.94 -1.94 -9.33
CA PRO A 35 -7.82 -1.46 -10.36
C PRO A 35 -7.90 -2.53 -11.44
N LYS A 36 -9.11 -3.01 -11.71
CA LYS A 36 -9.34 -3.98 -12.79
C LYS A 36 -8.83 -3.54 -14.18
N PRO A 37 -8.75 -2.25 -14.55
CA PRO A 37 -8.17 -1.88 -15.85
C PRO A 37 -6.63 -1.89 -15.90
N ILE A 38 -5.94 -2.09 -14.77
CA ILE A 38 -4.48 -2.25 -14.78
C ILE A 38 -4.15 -3.67 -15.23
N GLY A 39 -3.72 -3.80 -16.48
CA GLY A 39 -3.34 -5.07 -17.09
C GLY A 39 -1.90 -5.50 -16.78
N ASP A 40 -1.06 -4.57 -16.33
CA ASP A 40 0.35 -4.83 -16.01
C ASP A 40 0.86 -3.84 -14.95
N ILE A 41 1.75 -4.32 -14.08
CA ILE A 41 2.45 -3.51 -13.07
C ILE A 41 3.94 -3.76 -13.27
N VAL A 42 4.60 -2.82 -13.94
CA VAL A 42 6.06 -2.84 -14.12
C VAL A 42 6.70 -2.10 -12.95
N GLN A 43 7.42 -2.83 -12.10
CA GLN A 43 8.25 -2.23 -11.06
C GLN A 43 9.41 -1.49 -11.73
N SER A 44 9.41 -0.15 -11.70
CA SER A 44 10.48 0.67 -12.26
C SER A 44 11.64 0.89 -11.29
N TYR A 45 11.35 0.85 -9.99
CA TYR A 45 12.31 1.14 -8.94
C TYR A 45 11.86 0.44 -7.65
N LEU A 46 12.78 -0.18 -6.94
CA LEU A 46 12.53 -0.74 -5.62
C LEU A 46 13.54 -0.15 -4.64
N LEU A 47 13.04 0.44 -3.57
CA LEU A 47 13.85 0.98 -2.49
C LEU A 47 13.74 0.09 -1.27
N GLU A 48 14.88 -0.31 -0.73
CA GLU A 48 14.99 -0.80 0.62
C GLU A 48 15.30 0.39 1.53
N MET A 49 14.53 0.52 2.61
CA MET A 49 14.73 1.58 3.61
C MET A 49 15.04 0.91 4.94
N ILE A 50 16.23 1.15 5.48
CA ILE A 50 16.67 0.59 6.77
C ILE A 50 16.35 1.58 7.88
N TRP A 51 15.63 1.11 8.91
CA TRP A 51 15.22 1.91 10.06
C TRP A 51 16.01 1.52 11.32
N ASP A 52 16.64 2.49 12.00
CA ASP A 52 17.45 2.24 13.20
C ASP A 52 16.67 2.28 14.52
N GLY A 53 15.37 2.61 14.45
CA GLY A 53 14.50 2.80 15.61
C GLY A 53 14.06 4.24 15.82
N GLU A 54 14.81 5.22 15.29
CA GLU A 54 14.52 6.65 15.42
C GLU A 54 14.37 7.35 14.05
N LYS A 55 15.16 6.94 13.07
CA LYS A 55 15.20 7.52 11.72
C LYS A 55 15.49 6.48 10.64
N ILE A 56 15.35 6.92 9.39
CA ILE A 56 15.87 6.18 8.23
C ILE A 56 17.39 6.27 8.30
N ALA A 57 18.05 5.14 8.56
CA ALA A 57 19.49 5.04 8.60
C ALA A 57 20.09 4.97 7.19
N GLU A 58 19.41 4.28 6.27
CA GLU A 58 19.90 4.05 4.92
C GLU A 58 18.73 3.85 3.93
N VAL A 59 18.96 4.20 2.67
CA VAL A 59 18.04 3.96 1.56
C VAL A 59 18.84 3.38 0.40
N ASN A 60 18.52 2.14 0.02
CA ASN A 60 19.21 1.38 -1.01
C ASN A 60 18.30 1.13 -2.21
N GLU A 61 18.86 1.22 -3.42
CA GLU A 61 18.18 0.78 -4.63
C GLU A 61 18.37 -0.72 -4.83
N VAL A 62 17.27 -1.45 -4.87
CA VAL A 62 17.23 -2.90 -5.06
C VAL A 62 17.14 -3.20 -6.55
N ASN A 63 18.27 -3.57 -7.12
CA ASN A 63 18.41 -3.90 -8.54
C ASN A 63 18.18 -5.40 -8.85
N HIS A 64 18.15 -6.24 -7.81
CA HIS A 64 17.92 -7.68 -7.92
C HIS A 64 17.26 -8.19 -6.64
N ILE A 65 16.26 -9.06 -6.77
CA ILE A 65 15.64 -9.78 -5.64
C ILE A 65 15.93 -11.26 -5.87
N ASP A 66 16.79 -11.85 -5.03
CA ASP A 66 16.99 -13.31 -5.04
C ASP A 66 15.73 -13.97 -4.44
N ILE A 67 14.91 -14.60 -5.29
CA ILE A 67 13.70 -15.35 -4.91
C ILE A 67 13.91 -16.84 -5.19
#